data_AF-A0A7X3GFF4-F1
#
_entry.id   AF-A0A7X3GFF4-F1
#
_cell.length_a   1.000
_cell.length_b   1.000
_cell.length_c   1.000
_cell.angle_alpha   90.00
_cell.angle_beta   90.00
_cell.angle_gamma   90.00
#
_symmetry.space_group_name_H-M   'P 1'
#
loop_
_entity.id
_entity.type
_entity.pdbx_description
1 polymer ?
#
loop_
_entity_poly.entity_id
_entity_poly.type
_entity_poly.pdbx_seq_one_letter_code
_entity_poly.pdbx_strand_id
1 'polypeptide(L)' 'MQACRERANLSQEELAAKLNTSRSSISKIENDRVSFDVQMLLKWAEVTSAKEVVVAFLYGMEGLSIVQSMRGVA' A
#
# COMPACT_ATOMS: atom_id res chain seq x y z
N MET A 1 0.21 1.47 -4.12
CA MET A 1 0.32 0.28 -3.23
C MET A 1 1.66 -0.43 -3.38
N GLN A 2 2.15 -0.69 -4.60
CA GLN A 2 3.48 -1.29 -4.85
C GLN A 2 4.63 -0.60 -4.10
N ALA A 3 4.72 0.73 -4.19
CA ALA A 3 5.76 1.50 -3.50
C ALA A 3 5.77 1.28 -1.97
N CYS A 4 4.60 1.09 -1.34
CA CYS A 4 4.51 0.80 0.08
C CYS A 4 5.11 -0.56 0.41
N ARG A 5 4.82 -1.58 -0.41
CA ARG A 5 5.36 -2.93 -0.27
C ARG A 5 6.88 -2.94 -0.45
N GLU A 6 7.38 -2.26 -1.48
CA GLU A 6 8.82 -2.19 -1.79
C GLU A 6 9.61 -1.47 -0.70
N ARG A 7 9.08 -0.36 -0.14
CA ARG A 7 9.69 0.31 1.03
C ARG A 7 9.73 -0.58 2.27
N ALA A 8 8.74 -1.46 2.44
CA ALA A 8 8.71 -2.44 3.52
C ALA A 8 9.62 -3.65 3.26
N ASN A 9 10.34 -3.68 2.13
CA ASN A 9 11.22 -4.77 1.71
C ASN A 9 10.51 -6.14 1.66
N LEU A 10 9.28 -6.16 1.16
CA LEU A 10 8.47 -7.37 1.01
C LEU A 10 8.32 -7.76 -0.47
N SER A 11 8.42 -9.05 -0.77
CA SER A 11 7.91 -9.64 -2.01
C SER A 11 6.37 -9.62 -2.03
N GLN A 12 5.77 -9.86 -3.19
CA GLN A 12 4.32 -9.97 -3.30
C GLN A 12 3.80 -11.21 -2.54
N GLU A 13 4.58 -12.29 -2.53
CA GLU A 13 4.30 -13.53 -1.81
C GLU A 13 4.30 -13.32 -0.29
N GLU A 14 5.30 -12.61 0.24
CA GLU A 14 5.38 -12.30 1.69
C GLU A 14 4.25 -11.38 2.14
N LEU A 15 3.91 -10.38 1.32
CA LEU A 15 2.79 -9.50 1.61
C LEU A 15 1.46 -10.26 1.57
N ALA A 16 1.27 -11.13 0.58
CA ALA A 16 0.08 -11.97 0.46
C ALA A 16 -0.10 -12.86 1.70
N ALA A 17 0.98 -13.48 2.19
CA ALA A 17 0.96 -14.28 3.41
C ALA A 17 0.55 -13.45 4.64
N LYS A 18 1.10 -12.24 4.79
CA LYS A 18 0.76 -11.33 5.90
C LYS A 18 -0.68 -10.81 5.84
N LEU A 19 -1.22 -10.60 4.64
CA LEU A 19 -2.60 -10.13 4.43
C LEU A 19 -3.63 -11.27 4.34
N ASN A 20 -3.19 -12.53 4.48
CA ASN A 20 -4.01 -13.73 4.31
C ASN A 20 -4.79 -13.70 2.98
N THR A 21 -4.09 -13.41 1.88
CA THR A 21 -4.64 -13.37 0.52
C THR A 21 -3.70 -14.07 -0.46
N SER A 22 -4.07 -14.10 -1.74
CA SER A 22 -3.23 -14.68 -2.78
C SER A 22 -2.25 -13.67 -3.36
N ARG A 23 -1.07 -14.13 -3.81
CA ARG A 23 -0.12 -13.28 -4.54
C ARG A 23 -0.72 -12.68 -5.81
N SER A 24 -1.62 -13.39 -6.49
CA SER A 24 -2.33 -12.84 -7.65
C SER A 24 -3.27 -11.71 -7.27
N SER A 25 -3.89 -11.74 -6.08
CA SER A 25 -4.65 -10.60 -5.53
C SER A 25 -3.74 -9.37 -5.34
N ILE A 26 -2.54 -9.57 -4.77
CA ILE A 26 -1.55 -8.49 -4.62
C ILE A 26 -1.16 -7.91 -5.98
N SER A 27 -0.82 -8.78 -6.93
CA SER A 27 -0.46 -8.36 -8.30
C SER A 27 -1.57 -7.55 -8.96
N LYS A 28 -2.84 -7.96 -8.79
CA LYS A 28 -4.01 -7.23 -9.31
C LYS A 28 -4.16 -5.86 -8.67
N ILE A 29 -4.00 -5.75 -7.35
CA ILE A 29 -4.08 -4.45 -6.65
C ILE A 29 -2.94 -3.52 -7.08
N GLU A 30 -1.75 -4.06 -7.37
CA GLU A 30 -0.59 -3.25 -7.75
C GLU A 30 -0.59 -2.81 -9.21
N ASN A 31 -1.06 -3.66 -10.13
CA ASN A 31 -0.93 -3.44 -11.58
C ASN A 31 -2.26 -3.11 -12.27
N ASP A 32 -3.38 -3.58 -11.73
CA ASP A 32 -4.70 -3.36 -12.32
C ASP A 32 -5.45 -2.28 -11.54
N ARG A 33 -6.39 -1.59 -12.22
CA ARG A 33 -7.34 -0.70 -11.53
C ARG A 33 -8.43 -1.52 -10.85
N VAL A 34 -8.07 -2.13 -9.72
CA VAL A 34 -8.98 -2.93 -8.89
C VAL A 34 -9.42 -2.12 -7.68
N SER A 35 -10.73 -2.05 -7.47
CA SER A 35 -11.30 -1.56 -6.21
C SER A 35 -11.02 -2.56 -5.10
N PHE A 36 -10.45 -2.09 -3.99
CA PHE A 36 -10.32 -2.84 -2.75
C PHE A 36 -11.05 -2.08 -1.63
N ASP A 37 -11.52 -2.81 -0.62
CA ASP A 37 -12.24 -2.20 0.49
C ASP A 37 -11.29 -1.48 1.48
N VAL A 38 -11.88 -0.68 2.36
CA VAL A 38 -11.13 0.06 3.39
C VAL A 38 -10.41 -0.87 4.37
N GLN A 39 -10.93 -2.08 4.63
CA GLN A 39 -10.28 -3.03 5.53
C GLN A 39 -8.96 -3.54 4.93
N MET A 40 -8.93 -3.80 3.63
CA MET A 40 -7.73 -4.15 2.89
C MET A 40 -6.73 -2.98 2.91
N LEU A 41 -7.20 -1.73 2.71
CA LEU A 41 -6.35 -0.55 2.80
C LEU A 41 -5.65 -0.44 4.17
N LEU A 42 -6.42 -0.57 5.25
CA LEU A 42 -5.92 -0.45 6.63
C LEU A 42 -4.88 -1.53 6.95
N LYS A 43 -5.19 -2.79 6.64
CA LYS A 43 -4.26 -3.91 6.87
C LYS A 43 -2.98 -3.76 6.04
N TRP A 44 -3.10 -3.31 4.79
CA TRP A 44 -1.93 -3.06 3.95
C TRP A 44 -1.04 -1.99 4.55
N ALA A 45 -1.63 -0.86 4.96
CA ALA A 45 -0.91 0.24 5.58
C ALA A 45 -0.26 -0.18 6.91
N GLU A 46 -0.90 -1.04 7.69
CA GLU A 46 -0.32 -1.60 8.91
C GLU A 46 0.90 -2.49 8.60
N VAL A 47 0.74 -3.48 7.71
CA VAL A 47 1.81 -4.43 7.37
C VAL A 47 3.01 -3.74 6.73
N THR A 48 2.77 -2.69 5.94
CA THR A 48 3.84 -1.93 5.26
C THR A 48 4.34 -0.73 6.05
N SER A 49 3.82 -0.50 7.26
CA SER A 49 4.10 0.71 8.06
C SER A 49 3.88 2.02 7.28
N ALA A 50 2.85 2.06 6.43
CA ALA A 50 2.52 3.16 5.52
C ALA A 50 1.18 3.83 5.89
N LYS A 51 0.97 4.13 7.18
CA LYS A 51 -0.29 4.71 7.71
C LYS A 51 -0.59 6.10 7.12
N GLU A 52 0.43 6.84 6.74
CA GLU A 52 0.36 8.13 6.05
C GLU A 52 -0.42 8.06 4.73
N VAL A 53 -0.42 6.91 4.06
CA VAL A 53 -1.23 6.68 2.84
C VAL A 53 -2.72 6.77 3.14
N VAL A 54 -3.14 6.21 4.27
CA VAL A 54 -4.55 6.22 4.70
C VAL A 54 -4.98 7.66 5.00
N VAL A 55 -4.15 8.39 5.74
CA VAL A 55 -4.41 9.80 6.09
C VAL A 55 -4.57 10.61 4.81
N ALA A 56 -3.62 10.52 3.91
CA ALA A 56 -3.66 11.31 2.69
C ALA A 56 -4.84 10.94 1.76
N PHE A 57 -5.24 9.66 1.71
CA PHE A 57 -6.46 9.24 1.04
C PHE A 57 -7.71 9.90 1.64
N LEU A 58 -7.83 9.96 2.97
CA LEU A 58 -8.97 10.57 3.67
C LEU A 58 -9.04 12.09 3.50
N TYR A 59 -7.89 12.76 3.47
CA TYR A 59 -7.82 14.22 3.30
C TYR A 59 -7.84 14.67 1.83
N GLY A 60 -7.98 13.74 0.87
CA GLY A 60 -8.00 14.05 -0.55
C GLY A 60 -6.68 14.63 -1.07
N MET A 61 -5.57 14.38 -0.37
CA MET A 61 -4.25 14.79 -0.82
C MET A 61 -3.90 14.03 -2.10
N GLU A 62 -3.49 14.76 -3.15
CA GLU A 62 -3.08 14.13 -4.40
C GLU A 62 -1.95 13.12 -4.15
N GLY A 63 -2.04 11.95 -4.79
CA GLY A 63 -1.12 10.84 -4.56
C GLY A 63 0.35 11.18 -4.78
N LEU A 64 0.64 12.15 -5.64
CA LEU A 64 1.99 12.65 -5.90
C LEU A 64 2.59 13.37 -4.68
N SER A 65 1.79 14.14 -3.95
CA SER A 65 2.20 14.85 -2.73
C SER A 65 2.61 13.88 -1.62
N ILE A 66 1.95 12.71 -1.55
CA ILE A 66 2.25 11.63 -0.61
C ILE A 66 3.59 10.97 -0.95
N VAL A 67 3.80 10.64 -2.23
CA VAL A 67 5.04 9.98 -2.67
C VAL A 67 6.25 10.91 -2.48
N GLN A 68 6.07 12.21 -2.71
CA GLN A 68 7.11 13.20 -2.45
C GLN A 68 7.44 13.33 -0.96
N SER A 69 6.44 13.36 -0.07
CA SER A 69 6.69 13.41 1.38
C SER A 69 7.40 12.14 1.90
N MET A 70 7.11 10.98 1.31
CA MET A 70 7.81 9.73 1.63
C MET A 70 9.27 9.69 1.17
N ARG A 71 9.63 10.45 0.14
CA ARG A 71 11.02 10.56 -0.37
C ARG A 71 11.85 11.61 0.36
N GLY A 72 11.23 12.46 1.19
CA GLY A 72 11.86 13.62 1.83
C GLY A 72 12.34 13.44 3.27
N VAL A 73 12.31 12.22 3.84
CA VAL A 73 12.83 11.95 5.19
C VAL A 73 13.97 10.95 5.06
N ALA A 74 15.20 11.47 5.05
CA ALA A 74 16.46 10.75 5.17
C ALA A 74 17.26 11.36 6.33
#